data_AF-A0AA39X5E1-F1
#
_entry.id   AF-A0AA39X5E1-F1
#
_cell.length_a   1.000
_cell.length_b   1.000
_cell.length_c   1.000
_cell.angle_alpha   90.00
_cell.angle_beta   90.00
_cell.angle_gamma   90.00
#
_symmetry.space_group_name_H-M   'P 1'
#
loop_
_entity.id
_entity.type
_entity.pdbx_description
1 polymer ?
#
loop_
_entity_poly.entity_id
_entity_poly.type
_entity_poly.pdbx_seq_one_letter_code
_entity_poly.pdbx_strand_id
1 'polypeptide(L)'
;MSLPRRKNTVIVGGGTVGTTPAYFLTRNTSYDPAVGPIVLVEAAGIAAGSSGKGGGFIASWATPHCIAPLSFKLHNDLAREHDGEKCQGFRAVHATETEIKVKEFDTN
;
A
#
# COMPACT_ATOMS: atom_id res chain seq x y z
N MET A 1 -25.47 -7.99 -31.60
CA MET A 1 -24.63 -8.04 -30.38
C MET A 1 -23.41 -7.17 -30.62
N SER A 2 -23.19 -6.12 -29.83
CA SER A 2 -21.96 -5.33 -29.90
C SER A 2 -20.82 -6.12 -29.24
N LEU A 3 -19.65 -6.17 -29.88
CA LEU A 3 -18.45 -6.76 -29.28
C LEU A 3 -18.12 -6.01 -27.98
N PRO A 4 -17.66 -6.71 -26.92
CA PRO A 4 -17.25 -6.07 -25.68
C PRO A 4 -16.17 -5.01 -25.99
N ARG A 5 -16.41 -3.78 -25.55
CA ARG A 5 -15.48 -2.67 -25.79
C ARG A 5 -14.19 -2.95 -25.05
N ARG A 6 -13.08 -3.03 -25.77
CA ARG A 6 -11.76 -3.21 -25.16
C ARG A 6 -11.50 -2.13 -24.11
N LYS A 7 -10.97 -2.54 -22.95
CA LYS A 7 -10.67 -1.65 -21.83
C LYS A 7 -9.22 -1.82 -21.39
N ASN A 8 -8.33 -1.03 -21.97
CA ASN A 8 -6.93 -1.00 -21.58
C ASN A 8 -6.78 -0.12 -20.34
N THR A 9 -6.16 -0.65 -19.29
CA THR A 9 -5.88 0.09 -18.04
C THR A 9 -4.39 0.31 -17.93
N VAL A 10 -3.94 1.57 -17.88
CA VAL A 10 -2.52 1.92 -17.71
C VAL A 10 -2.33 2.57 -16.34
N ILE A 11 -1.42 2.00 -15.55
CA ILE A 11 -1.04 2.50 -14.23
C ILE A 11 0.35 3.13 -14.37
N VAL A 12 0.48 4.41 -14.03
CA VAL A 12 1.73 5.16 -14.11
C VAL A 12 2.32 5.29 -12.70
N GLY A 13 3.50 4.69 -12.50
CA GLY A 13 4.21 4.63 -11.22
C GLY A 13 4.19 3.24 -10.59
N GLY A 14 5.38 2.72 -10.29
CA GLY A 14 5.63 1.41 -9.67
C GLY A 14 5.88 1.47 -8.16
N GLY A 15 5.50 2.56 -7.50
CA GLY A 15 5.46 2.64 -6.04
C GLY A 15 4.24 1.91 -5.46
N THR A 16 4.12 1.89 -4.13
CA THR A 16 3.03 1.21 -3.40
C THR A 16 1.65 1.61 -3.91
N VAL A 17 1.44 2.88 -4.25
CA VAL A 17 0.16 3.41 -4.75
C VAL A 17 -0.20 2.87 -6.14
N GLY A 18 0.77 2.52 -6.99
CA GLY A 18 0.50 1.96 -8.31
C GLY A 18 0.52 0.43 -8.33
N THR A 19 1.39 -0.22 -7.56
CA THR A 19 1.45 -1.68 -7.49
C THR A 19 0.25 -2.28 -6.77
N THR A 20 -0.28 -1.59 -5.75
CA THR A 20 -1.47 -2.04 -5.00
C THR A 20 -2.71 -2.21 -5.92
N PRO A 21 -3.16 -1.19 -6.68
CA PRO A 21 -4.29 -1.38 -7.59
C PRO A 21 -3.97 -2.40 -8.69
N ALA A 22 -2.74 -2.46 -9.22
CA ALA A 22 -2.37 -3.51 -10.17
C ALA A 22 -2.56 -4.92 -9.58
N TYR A 23 -2.16 -5.12 -8.33
CA TYR A 23 -2.31 -6.38 -7.59
C TYR A 23 -3.78 -6.79 -7.44
N PHE A 24 -4.65 -5.87 -7.03
CA PHE A 24 -6.07 -6.18 -6.79
C PHE A 24 -6.91 -6.22 -8.06
N LEU A 25 -6.61 -5.38 -9.05
CA LEU A 25 -7.33 -5.40 -10.33
C LEU A 25 -7.10 -6.70 -11.08
N THR A 26 -5.86 -7.23 -11.11
CA THR A 26 -5.56 -8.51 -11.77
C THR A 26 -6.17 -9.72 -11.09
N ARG A 27 -6.57 -9.60 -9.82
CA ARG A 27 -7.24 -10.65 -9.02
C ARG A 27 -8.74 -10.46 -8.88
N ASN A 28 -9.30 -9.43 -9.51
CA ASN A 28 -10.73 -9.19 -9.47
C ASN A 28 -11.46 -10.21 -10.36
N THR A 29 -12.58 -10.76 -9.91
CA THR A 29 -13.39 -11.72 -10.69
C THR A 29 -13.92 -11.16 -12.01
N SER A 30 -14.02 -9.84 -12.12
CA SER A 30 -14.43 -9.14 -13.35
C SER A 30 -13.27 -8.83 -14.29
N TYR A 31 -12.03 -9.16 -13.91
CA TYR A 31 -10.88 -8.95 -14.77
C TYR A 31 -10.80 -10.05 -15.82
N ASP A 32 -10.87 -9.64 -17.09
CA ASP A 32 -10.65 -10.51 -18.24
C ASP A 32 -9.49 -9.95 -19.09
N PRO A 33 -8.33 -10.63 -19.13
CA PRO A 33 -7.20 -10.20 -19.96
C PRO A 33 -7.53 -10.19 -21.46
N ALA A 34 -8.55 -10.93 -21.92
CA ALA A 34 -9.00 -10.91 -23.30
C ALA A 34 -9.75 -9.61 -23.66
N VAL A 35 -10.40 -8.96 -22.69
CA VAL A 35 -11.09 -7.66 -22.87
C VAL A 35 -10.08 -6.50 -22.86
N GLY A 36 -9.03 -6.59 -22.04
CA GLY A 36 -7.93 -5.62 -22.09
C GLY A 36 -6.90 -5.81 -20.98
N PRO A 37 -5.61 -5.59 -21.27
CA PRO A 37 -4.55 -5.77 -20.29
C PRO A 37 -4.53 -4.63 -19.25
N ILE A 38 -3.97 -4.95 -18.09
CA ILE A 38 -3.51 -3.97 -17.10
C ILE A 38 -2.00 -3.83 -17.30
N VAL A 39 -1.54 -2.62 -17.63
CA VAL A 39 -0.13 -2.32 -17.89
C VAL A 39 0.37 -1.34 -16.83
N LEU A 40 1.41 -1.73 -16.10
CA LEU A 40 2.11 -0.85 -15.16
C LEU A 40 3.38 -0.32 -15.82
N VAL A 41 3.55 1.00 -15.84
CA VAL A 41 4.72 1.69 -16.38
C VAL A 41 5.42 2.43 -15.25
N GLU A 42 6.71 2.18 -15.09
CA GLU A 42 7.56 2.80 -14.07
C GLU A 42 8.87 3.27 -14.74
N ALA A 43 9.35 4.45 -14.35
CA ALA A 43 10.47 5.13 -15.00
C ALA A 43 11.83 4.56 -14.60
N ALA A 44 12.00 4.11 -13.36
CA ALA A 44 13.29 3.66 -12.83
C ALA A 44 13.27 2.20 -12.36
N GLY A 45 12.37 1.87 -11.44
CA GLY A 45 12.28 0.53 -10.87
C GLY A 45 11.15 0.44 -9.86
N ILE A 46 10.68 -0.79 -9.59
CA ILE A 46 9.60 -0.99 -8.61
C ILE A 46 10.03 -0.44 -7.26
N ALA A 47 9.17 0.39 -6.67
CA ALA A 47 9.41 1.10 -5.42
C ALA A 47 10.66 2.01 -5.39
N ALA A 48 11.26 2.40 -6.52
CA ALA A 48 12.48 3.23 -6.54
C ALA A 48 12.30 4.67 -6.00
N GLY A 49 11.05 5.13 -5.88
CA GLY A 49 10.68 6.45 -5.34
C GLY A 49 10.63 6.53 -3.82
N SER A 50 9.62 7.21 -3.27
CA SER A 50 9.41 7.33 -1.83
C SER A 50 9.12 5.98 -1.16
N SER A 51 8.42 5.08 -1.84
CA SER A 51 8.03 3.77 -1.30
C SER A 51 9.22 2.93 -0.84
N GLY A 52 10.32 2.88 -1.59
CA GLY A 52 11.52 2.13 -1.21
C GLY A 52 12.44 2.86 -0.22
N LYS A 53 12.15 4.12 0.08
CA LYS A 53 12.92 4.96 1.02
C LYS A 53 12.21 5.17 2.36
N GLY A 54 10.95 4.75 2.48
CA GLY A 54 10.17 4.86 3.70
C GLY A 54 10.65 3.92 4.80
N GLY A 55 10.41 4.29 6.06
CA GLY A 55 10.81 3.47 7.22
C GLY A 55 9.97 2.21 7.46
N GLY A 56 8.93 1.97 6.65
CA GLY A 56 8.10 0.76 6.72
C GLY A 56 7.20 0.63 7.96
N PHE A 57 7.07 1.67 8.78
CA PHE A 57 6.22 1.65 9.97
C PHE A 57 4.74 1.84 9.61
N ILE A 58 3.89 0.95 10.12
CA ILE A 58 2.44 0.97 9.89
C ILE A 58 1.77 0.75 11.24
N ALA A 59 0.81 1.63 11.59
CA ALA A 59 0.08 1.57 12.84
C ALA A 59 -1.42 1.70 12.59
N SER A 60 -2.23 0.95 13.35
CA SER A 60 -3.69 0.99 13.26
C SER A 60 -4.28 2.34 13.71
N TRP A 61 -3.55 3.07 14.56
CA TRP A 61 -3.90 4.39 15.07
C TRP A 61 -3.40 5.56 14.22
N ALA A 62 -2.74 5.30 13.08
CA ALA A 62 -2.23 6.34 12.20
C ALA A 62 -3.34 7.23 11.57
N THR A 63 -2.94 8.33 10.96
CA THR A 63 -3.82 9.19 10.18
C THR A 63 -3.81 8.82 8.69
N PRO A 64 -4.94 8.91 7.96
CA PRO A 64 -6.27 9.24 8.45
C PRO A 64 -6.94 8.03 9.14
N HIS A 65 -7.65 8.28 10.24
CA HIS A 65 -8.24 7.24 11.09
C HIS A 65 -9.30 6.38 10.40
N CYS A 66 -9.92 6.86 9.31
CA CYS A 66 -10.89 6.08 8.54
C CYS A 66 -10.24 4.97 7.69
N ILE A 67 -8.94 5.07 7.39
CA ILE A 67 -8.22 4.12 6.52
C ILE A 67 -7.16 3.35 7.31
N ALA A 68 -6.54 3.95 8.35
CA ALA A 68 -5.44 3.33 9.07
C ALA A 68 -5.75 1.92 9.63
N PRO A 69 -6.90 1.66 10.28
CA PRO A 69 -7.23 0.31 10.74
C PRO A 69 -7.40 -0.70 9.60
N LEU A 70 -8.01 -0.27 8.48
CA LEU A 70 -8.20 -1.11 7.29
C LEU A 70 -6.86 -1.43 6.62
N SER A 71 -6.00 -0.43 6.47
CA SER A 71 -4.65 -0.57 5.94
C SER A 71 -3.80 -1.50 6.81
N PHE A 72 -3.81 -1.31 8.13
CA PHE A 72 -3.08 -2.15 9.07
C PHE A 72 -3.52 -3.62 8.95
N LYS A 73 -4.83 -3.88 8.96
CA LYS A 73 -5.36 -5.24 8.75
C LYS A 73 -4.89 -5.83 7.42
N LEU A 74 -4.99 -5.06 6.33
CA LEU A 74 -4.63 -5.52 4.99
C LEU A 74 -3.16 -5.90 4.87
N HIS A 75 -2.24 -5.11 5.46
CA HIS A 75 -0.82 -5.45 5.45
C HIS A 75 -0.53 -6.76 6.19
N ASN A 76 -1.21 -7.02 7.31
CA ASN A 76 -1.10 -8.29 8.03
C ASN A 76 -1.66 -9.47 7.20
N ASP A 77 -2.81 -9.28 6.55
CA ASP A 77 -3.43 -10.31 5.72
C ASP A 77 -2.53 -10.67 4.52
N LEU A 78 -1.96 -9.67 3.83
CA LEU A 78 -1.03 -9.86 2.72
C LEU A 78 0.29 -10.49 3.15
N ALA A 79 0.83 -10.09 4.30
CA ALA A 79 2.04 -10.71 4.85
C ALA A 79 1.82 -12.20 5.16
N ARG A 80 0.63 -12.57 5.63
CA ARG A 80 0.27 -13.99 5.82
C ARG A 80 0.07 -14.71 4.48
N GLU A 81 -0.54 -14.07 3.49
CA GLU A 81 -0.80 -14.66 2.17
C GLU A 81 0.49 -14.94 1.37
N HIS A 82 1.50 -14.07 1.51
CA HIS A 82 2.73 -14.11 0.68
C HIS A 82 4.01 -14.42 1.47
N ASP A 83 3.90 -15.09 2.61
CA ASP A 83 5.03 -15.44 3.49
C ASP A 83 5.93 -14.22 3.81
N GLY A 84 5.30 -13.07 4.08
CA GLY A 84 5.97 -11.78 4.16
C GLY A 84 7.00 -11.66 5.29
N GLU A 85 6.87 -12.45 6.34
CA GLU A 85 7.91 -12.54 7.38
C GLU A 85 9.24 -13.03 6.80
N LYS A 86 9.21 -14.03 5.91
CA LYS A 86 10.40 -14.62 5.27
C LYS A 86 10.84 -13.83 4.04
N CYS A 87 9.87 -13.42 3.23
CA CYS A 87 10.14 -12.85 1.90
C CYS A 87 10.36 -11.33 1.93
N GLN A 88 9.75 -10.62 2.86
CA GLN A 88 9.68 -9.15 2.89
C GLN A 88 10.14 -8.56 4.23
N GLY A 89 10.53 -9.40 5.21
CA GLY A 89 10.91 -8.96 6.55
C GLY A 89 9.76 -8.33 7.35
N PHE A 90 8.51 -8.64 7.00
CA PHE A 90 7.34 -8.14 7.70
C PHE A 90 7.31 -8.69 9.14
N ARG A 91 7.25 -7.80 10.14
CA ARG A 91 7.24 -8.20 11.55
C ARG A 91 6.29 -7.33 12.36
N ALA A 92 5.60 -7.95 13.30
CA ALA A 92 4.86 -7.23 14.32
C ALA A 92 5.84 -6.61 15.33
N VAL A 93 5.59 -5.37 15.71
CA VAL A 93 6.35 -4.65 16.74
C VAL A 93 5.38 -3.99 17.71
N HIS A 94 5.78 -3.89 18.98
CA HIS A 94 5.05 -3.09 19.96
C HIS A 94 5.47 -1.63 19.80
N ALA A 95 4.48 -0.77 19.63
CA ALA A 95 4.67 0.67 19.54
C ALA A 95 3.60 1.36 20.38
N THR A 96 3.94 2.54 20.90
CA THR A 96 3.02 3.40 21.62
C THR A 96 3.12 4.81 21.03
N GLU A 97 2.01 5.52 21.05
CA GLU A 97 1.95 6.94 20.75
C GLU A 97 1.67 7.68 22.06
N THR A 98 2.37 8.79 22.29
CA THR A 98 2.19 9.60 23.49
C THR A 98 2.23 11.08 23.11
N GLU A 99 1.20 11.81 23.50
CA GLU A 99 1.14 13.26 23.37
C GLU A 99 1.80 13.91 24.59
N ILE A 100 2.82 14.74 24.35
CA ILE A 100 3.53 15.47 25.41
C ILE A 100 3.11 16.94 25.36
N LYS A 101 2.56 17.45 26.46
CA LYS A 101 2.28 18.87 26.62
C LYS A 101 3.47 19.55 27.30
N VAL A 102 4.14 20.42 26.57
CA VAL A 102 5.24 21.22 27.11
C VAL A 102 4.65 22.49 27.74
N LYS A 103 5.04 22.77 28.99
CA LYS A 103 4.76 24.04 29.66
C LYS A 103 6.09 24.76 29.85
N GLU A 104 6.18 26.01 29.38
CA GLU A 104 7.32 26.86 29.67
C GLU A 104 7.37 27.14 31.18
N PHE A 105 8.57 27.02 31.74
CA PHE A 105 8.85 27.39 33.13
C PHE A 105 9.45 28.78 33.14
N ASP A 106 8.75 29.74 33.75
CA ASP A 106 9.31 31.06 34.02
C ASP A 106 10.47 30.93 35.02
N THR A 107 11.68 31.26 34.59
CA THR A 107 12.84 31.41 35.46
C THR A 107 12.90 32.86 35.92
N ASN A 108 12.08 33.22 36.92
CA ASN A 108 12.24 34.44 37.71
C ASN A 108 12.94 34.13 39.03
#